data_AF-A0A9E2MGN4-F1
#
_entry.id   AF-A0A9E2MGN4-F1
#
_cell.length_a   1.000
_cell.length_b   1.000
_cell.length_c   1.000
_cell.angle_alpha   90.00
_cell.angle_beta   90.00
_cell.angle_gamma   90.00
#
_symmetry.space_group_name_H-M   'P 1'
#
loop_
_entity.id
_entity.type
_entity.pdbx_description
1 polymer ?
#
loop_
_entity_poly.entity_id
_entity_poly.type
_entity_poly.pdbx_seq_one_letter_code
_entity_poly.pdbx_strand_id
1 'polypeptide(L)'
;MAADYVQIAATLAAYLAPFTPYLIEGGKKFAGETGKAAWEKSQELWKKIKTRFEDDKDITEAAQAVAINPENEGFQSLLAKALAARLNESPEFADELLALIGGQEAVQKIKADKSSWIENVTQEIIGGGTANQVIEASDDSVVTGVRQSVKR
;
A
#
# COMPACT_ATOMS: atom_id res chain seq x y z
N MET A 1 -6.26 -17.93 5.61
CA MET A 1 -5.94 -17.74 4.19
C MET A 1 -7.02 -16.97 3.43
N ALA A 2 -8.32 -17.33 3.46
CA ALA A 2 -9.36 -16.48 2.82
C ALA A 2 -9.55 -15.08 3.46
N ALA A 3 -9.32 -14.97 4.77
CA ALA A 3 -9.40 -13.69 5.48
C ALA A 3 -8.33 -12.68 5.03
N ASP A 4 -7.14 -13.15 4.62
CA ASP A 4 -6.07 -12.31 4.11
C ASP A 4 -6.46 -11.64 2.79
N TYR A 5 -7.02 -12.37 1.82
CA TYR A 5 -7.36 -11.79 0.51
C TYR A 5 -8.43 -10.71 0.58
N VAL A 6 -9.37 -10.82 1.52
CA VAL A 6 -10.39 -9.78 1.75
C VAL A 6 -9.73 -8.51 2.29
N GLN A 7 -8.77 -8.63 3.21
CA GLN A 7 -8.03 -7.47 3.72
C GLN A 7 -7.11 -6.86 2.66
N ILE A 8 -6.37 -7.70 1.92
CA ILE A 8 -5.51 -7.26 0.81
C ILE A 8 -6.34 -6.50 -0.22
N ALA A 9 -7.48 -7.05 -0.64
CA ALA A 9 -8.35 -6.41 -1.62
C ALA A 9 -8.95 -5.09 -1.10
N ALA A 10 -9.32 -5.02 0.18
CA ALA A 10 -9.78 -3.78 0.80
C ALA A 10 -8.68 -2.72 0.84
N THR A 11 -7.44 -3.10 1.18
CA THR A 11 -6.28 -2.20 1.14
C THR A 11 -6.01 -1.70 -0.27
N LEU A 12 -6.04 -2.58 -1.27
CA LEU A 12 -5.85 -2.22 -2.68
C LEU A 12 -6.94 -1.27 -3.19
N ALA A 13 -8.21 -1.56 -2.87
CA ALA A 13 -9.34 -0.71 -3.26
C ALA A 13 -9.25 0.67 -2.62
N ALA A 14 -8.96 0.76 -1.32
CA ALA A 14 -8.78 2.04 -0.62
C ALA A 14 -7.57 2.82 -1.15
N TYR A 15 -6.46 2.13 -1.45
CA TYR A 15 -5.27 2.75 -2.02
C TYR A 15 -5.53 3.33 -3.42
N LEU A 16 -6.26 2.59 -4.27
CA LEU A 16 -6.59 3.02 -5.63
C LEU A 16 -7.68 4.09 -5.67
N ALA A 17 -8.61 4.10 -4.72
CA ALA A 17 -9.80 4.96 -4.74
C ALA A 17 -9.51 6.42 -5.14
N PRO A 18 -8.62 7.19 -4.47
CA PRO A 18 -8.36 8.58 -4.81
C PRO A 18 -7.76 8.79 -6.22
N PHE A 19 -7.17 7.74 -6.80
CA PHE A 19 -6.53 7.78 -8.12
C PHE A 19 -7.42 7.21 -9.23
N THR A 20 -8.44 6.41 -8.87
CA THR A 20 -9.33 5.69 -9.80
C THR A 20 -10.00 6.59 -10.84
N PRO A 21 -10.52 7.80 -10.53
CA PRO A 21 -11.07 8.68 -11.57
C PRO A 21 -10.06 8.98 -12.68
N TYR A 22 -8.81 9.28 -12.31
CA TYR A 22 -7.74 9.58 -13.27
C TYR A 22 -7.23 8.34 -14.02
N LEU A 23 -7.32 7.16 -13.41
CA LEU A 23 -6.92 5.89 -13.99
C LEU A 23 -7.92 5.38 -15.05
N ILE A 24 -9.23 5.61 -14.83
CA ILE A 24 -10.31 5.17 -15.71
C ILE A 24 -10.55 6.17 -16.85
N GLU A 25 -10.61 7.47 -16.57
CA GLU A 25 -10.89 8.49 -17.59
C GLU A 25 -9.70 8.72 -18.55
N GLY A 26 -8.56 8.06 -18.34
CA GLY A 26 -7.41 8.07 -19.24
C GLY A 26 -6.78 9.46 -19.45
N GLY A 27 -7.09 10.44 -18.60
CA GLY A 27 -6.80 11.82 -18.94
C GLY A 27 -7.07 12.83 -17.84
N LYS A 28 -6.13 12.96 -16.90
CA LYS A 28 -5.49 14.21 -16.47
C LYS A 28 -4.42 13.83 -15.46
N LYS A 29 -3.18 14.28 -15.71
CA LYS A 29 -2.05 14.07 -14.80
C LYS A 29 -2.49 14.41 -13.38
N PHE A 30 -2.30 13.49 -12.44
CA PHE A 30 -2.33 13.81 -11.01
C PHE A 30 -1.38 15.00 -10.80
N ALA A 31 -1.93 16.19 -10.55
CA ALA A 31 -1.20 17.45 -10.58
C ALA A 31 -0.53 17.81 -9.24
N GLY A 32 -0.64 16.93 -8.24
CA GLY A 32 -0.03 17.12 -6.93
C GLY A 32 1.42 16.66 -6.90
N GLU A 33 2.35 17.57 -6.62
CA GLU A 33 3.77 17.22 -6.40
C GLU A 33 3.95 16.27 -5.20
N THR A 34 3.05 16.32 -4.22
CA THR A 34 3.10 15.53 -2.97
C THR A 34 2.64 14.07 -3.13
N GLY A 35 2.32 13.61 -4.33
CA GLY A 35 1.81 12.24 -4.54
C GLY A 35 2.32 11.57 -5.81
N LYS A 36 3.38 12.08 -6.43
CA LYS A 36 3.86 11.56 -7.72
C LYS A 36 4.29 10.09 -7.66
N ALA A 37 5.02 9.70 -6.61
CA ALA A 37 5.41 8.31 -6.39
C ALA A 37 4.20 7.40 -6.11
N ALA A 38 3.22 7.88 -5.33
CA ALA A 38 1.98 7.15 -5.06
C ALA A 38 1.13 7.00 -6.33
N TRP A 39 1.09 8.03 -7.17
CA TRP A 39 0.44 8.03 -8.48
C TRP A 39 1.10 7.03 -9.44
N GLU A 40 2.43 7.07 -9.59
CA GLU A 40 3.17 6.12 -10.43
C GLU A 40 2.92 4.66 -10.01
N LYS A 41 2.96 4.38 -8.70
CA LYS A 41 2.60 3.07 -8.14
C LYS A 41 1.14 2.70 -8.42
N SER A 42 0.21 3.64 -8.29
CA SER A 42 -1.21 3.40 -8.57
C SER A 42 -1.47 3.08 -10.04
N GLN A 43 -0.75 3.75 -10.95
CA GLN A 43 -0.79 3.46 -12.38
C GLN A 43 -0.27 2.05 -12.68
N GLU A 44 0.86 1.67 -12.09
CA GLU A 44 1.43 0.34 -12.27
C GLU A 44 0.51 -0.75 -11.69
N LEU A 45 -0.03 -0.51 -10.49
CA LEU A 45 -0.98 -1.39 -9.83
C LEU A 45 -2.21 -1.63 -10.70
N TRP A 46 -2.86 -0.54 -11.13
CA TRP A 46 -4.05 -0.61 -11.95
C TRP A 46 -3.79 -1.28 -13.30
N LYS A 47 -2.63 -1.02 -13.91
CA LYS A 47 -2.22 -1.68 -15.15
C LYS A 47 -2.10 -3.19 -14.97
N LYS A 48 -1.47 -3.66 -13.88
CA LYS A 48 -1.36 -5.10 -13.58
C LYS A 48 -2.72 -5.73 -13.37
N ILE A 49 -3.59 -5.11 -12.56
CA ILE A 49 -4.96 -5.58 -12.31
C ILE A 49 -5.73 -5.68 -13.62
N LYS A 50 -5.70 -4.61 -14.44
CA LYS A 50 -6.39 -4.57 -15.73
C LYS A 50 -5.84 -5.61 -16.71
N THR A 51 -4.53 -5.79 -16.83
CA THR A 51 -3.95 -6.81 -17.72
C THR A 51 -4.28 -8.22 -17.27
N ARG A 52 -4.36 -8.47 -15.96
CA ARG A 52 -4.69 -9.80 -15.43
C ARG A 52 -6.17 -10.13 -15.52
N PHE A 53 -7.03 -9.12 -15.36
CA PHE A 53 -8.48 -9.25 -15.26
C PHE A 53 -9.21 -8.43 -16.33
N GLU A 54 -8.65 -8.33 -17.53
CA GLU A 54 -9.19 -7.49 -18.62
C GLU A 54 -10.63 -7.87 -19.00
N ASP A 55 -10.92 -9.18 -18.98
CA ASP A 55 -12.25 -9.75 -19.27
C ASP A 55 -13.17 -9.79 -18.04
N ASP A 56 -12.70 -9.34 -16.87
CA ASP A 56 -13.50 -9.35 -15.66
C ASP A 56 -14.37 -8.10 -15.56
N LYS A 57 -15.65 -8.30 -15.91
CA LYS A 57 -16.65 -7.24 -15.86
C LYS A 57 -16.90 -6.74 -14.45
N ASP A 58 -16.91 -7.61 -13.44
CA ASP A 58 -17.15 -7.22 -12.05
C ASP A 58 -16.08 -6.24 -11.54
N ILE A 59 -14.80 -6.50 -11.82
CA ILE A 59 -13.70 -5.60 -11.46
C ILE A 59 -13.81 -4.28 -12.24
N THR A 60 -14.12 -4.34 -13.54
CA THR A 60 -14.22 -3.15 -14.38
C THR A 60 -15.38 -2.25 -13.94
N GLU A 61 -16.56 -2.80 -13.72
CA GLU A 61 -17.76 -2.07 -13.29
C GLU A 61 -17.58 -1.51 -11.86
N ALA A 62 -16.98 -2.28 -10.95
CA ALA A 62 -16.69 -1.81 -9.61
C ALA A 62 -15.66 -0.67 -9.61
N ALA A 63 -14.63 -0.73 -10.45
CA ALA A 63 -13.66 0.36 -10.60
C ALA A 63 -14.30 1.61 -11.22
N GLN A 64 -15.22 1.47 -12.17
CA GLN A 64 -16.00 2.60 -12.69
C GLN A 64 -16.88 3.24 -11.60
N ALA A 65 -17.51 2.43 -10.74
CA ALA A 65 -18.27 2.96 -9.61
C ALA A 65 -17.38 3.76 -8.63
N VAL A 66 -16.19 3.25 -8.31
CA VAL A 66 -15.21 3.97 -7.49
C VAL A 66 -14.72 5.25 -8.19
N ALA A 67 -14.54 5.24 -9.52
CA ALA A 67 -14.18 6.44 -10.26
C ALA A 67 -15.24 7.55 -10.16
N ILE A 68 -16.53 7.19 -10.14
CA ILE A 68 -17.64 8.15 -10.00
C ILE A 68 -17.63 8.80 -8.62
N ASN A 69 -17.42 8.02 -7.57
CA ASN A 69 -17.33 8.54 -6.20
C ASN A 69 -16.30 7.75 -5.38
N PRO A 70 -15.04 8.23 -5.34
CA PRO A 70 -13.95 7.50 -4.70
C PRO A 70 -14.06 7.49 -3.17
N GLU A 71 -14.84 8.38 -2.56
CA GLU A 71 -15.04 8.43 -1.11
C GLU A 71 -16.19 7.52 -0.63
N ASN A 72 -16.95 6.93 -1.57
CA ASN A 72 -18.06 6.06 -1.22
C ASN A 72 -17.56 4.68 -0.77
N GLU A 73 -17.68 4.40 0.53
CA GLU A 73 -17.29 3.12 1.13
C GLU A 73 -17.98 1.91 0.48
N GLY A 74 -19.21 2.09 -0.01
CA GLY A 74 -19.94 1.06 -0.73
C GLY A 74 -19.28 0.71 -2.06
N PHE A 75 -18.86 1.70 -2.84
CA PHE A 75 -18.15 1.47 -4.10
C PHE A 75 -16.75 0.89 -3.88
N GLN A 76 -16.01 1.38 -2.88
CA GLN A 76 -14.73 0.77 -2.50
C GLN A 76 -14.91 -0.70 -2.08
N SER A 77 -15.96 -0.98 -1.32
CA SER A 77 -16.30 -2.35 -0.89
C SER A 77 -16.69 -3.26 -2.06
N LEU A 78 -17.34 -2.73 -3.10
CA LEU A 78 -17.64 -3.48 -4.31
C LEU A 78 -16.35 -3.88 -5.04
N LEU A 79 -15.43 -2.93 -5.22
CA LEU A 79 -14.12 -3.20 -5.83
C LEU A 79 -13.31 -4.19 -5.00
N ALA A 80 -13.31 -4.03 -3.67
CA ALA A 80 -12.64 -4.97 -2.76
C ALA A 80 -13.22 -6.39 -2.86
N LYS A 81 -14.54 -6.54 -2.96
CA LYS A 81 -15.17 -7.86 -3.11
C LYS A 81 -14.84 -8.52 -4.44
N ALA A 82 -14.91 -7.76 -5.53
CA ALA A 82 -14.56 -8.25 -6.87
C ALA A 82 -13.09 -8.70 -6.93
N LEU A 83 -12.17 -7.89 -6.39
CA LEU A 83 -10.76 -8.24 -6.27
C LEU A 83 -10.55 -9.46 -5.37
N ALA A 84 -11.15 -9.51 -4.17
CA ALA A 84 -10.97 -10.62 -3.22
C ALA A 84 -11.37 -11.97 -3.83
N ALA A 85 -12.46 -12.01 -4.61
CA ALA A 85 -12.90 -13.22 -5.30
C ALA A 85 -11.80 -13.75 -6.24
N ARG A 86 -11.15 -12.86 -7.00
CA ARG A 86 -10.12 -13.23 -7.98
C ARG A 86 -8.74 -13.46 -7.38
N LEU A 87 -8.38 -12.71 -6.34
CA LEU A 87 -7.11 -12.88 -5.63
C LEU A 87 -7.06 -14.23 -4.91
N ASN A 88 -8.20 -14.75 -4.45
CA ASN A 88 -8.28 -16.09 -3.89
C ASN A 88 -7.95 -17.19 -4.92
N GLU A 89 -8.14 -16.93 -6.22
CA GLU A 89 -7.79 -17.85 -7.31
C GLU A 89 -6.30 -17.72 -7.74
N SER A 90 -5.61 -16.66 -7.30
CA SER A 90 -4.22 -16.36 -7.68
C SER A 90 -3.46 -15.75 -6.48
N PRO A 91 -3.05 -16.56 -5.50
CA PRO A 91 -2.42 -16.09 -4.26
C PRO A 91 -1.09 -15.38 -4.50
N GLU A 92 -0.29 -15.86 -5.45
CA GLU A 92 0.99 -15.24 -5.86
C GLU A 92 0.80 -13.82 -6.41
N PHE A 93 -0.33 -13.55 -7.06
CA PHE A 93 -0.65 -12.24 -7.60
C PHE A 93 -1.09 -11.27 -6.51
N ALA A 94 -1.78 -11.76 -5.48
CA ALA A 94 -2.16 -10.94 -4.33
C ALA A 94 -0.93 -10.40 -3.58
N ASP A 95 0.10 -11.24 -3.38
CA ASP A 95 1.35 -10.85 -2.74
C ASP A 95 2.12 -9.82 -3.57
N GLU A 96 2.17 -10.02 -4.90
CA GLU A 96 2.78 -9.08 -5.84
C GLU A 96 2.12 -7.69 -5.78
N LEU A 97 0.78 -7.65 -5.82
CA LEU A 97 0.03 -6.39 -5.76
C LEU A 97 0.21 -5.68 -4.43
N LEU A 98 0.25 -6.44 -3.33
CA LEU A 98 0.50 -5.88 -2.00
C LEU A 98 1.92 -5.28 -1.92
N ALA A 99 2.94 -6.01 -2.36
CA ALA A 99 4.32 -5.54 -2.37
C ALA A 99 4.49 -4.24 -3.18
N LEU A 100 3.75 -4.09 -4.28
CA LEU A 100 3.82 -2.93 -5.17
C LEU A 100 3.39 -1.62 -4.49
N ILE A 101 2.36 -1.68 -3.63
CA ILE A 101 1.93 -0.53 -2.81
C ILE A 101 2.71 -0.40 -1.51
N GLY A 102 3.80 -1.16 -1.34
CA GLY A 102 4.66 -1.14 -0.15
C GLY A 102 4.17 -2.04 0.97
N GLY A 103 3.46 -3.12 0.65
CA GLY A 103 2.92 -4.13 1.58
C GLY A 103 3.84 -4.39 2.77
N GLN A 104 3.34 -4.02 3.96
CA GLN A 104 4.03 -4.07 5.27
C GLN A 104 5.52 -3.74 5.27
N GLU A 105 6.00 -2.82 4.43
CA GLU A 105 7.24 -2.11 4.74
C GLU A 105 6.94 -1.04 5.79
N ALA A 106 6.50 -1.48 6.97
CA ALA A 106 6.48 -0.63 8.14
C ALA A 106 7.94 -0.35 8.49
N VAL A 107 8.49 0.74 7.94
CA VAL A 107 9.85 1.16 8.27
C VAL A 107 9.81 1.90 9.60
N GLN A 108 10.24 1.24 10.67
CA GLN A 108 10.38 1.89 11.97
C GLN A 108 11.75 2.58 12.01
N LYS A 109 11.78 3.88 11.71
CA LYS A 109 13.03 4.67 11.63
C LYS A 109 13.29 5.49 12.91
N ILE A 110 14.48 5.34 13.49
CA ILE A 110 15.04 6.27 14.48
C ILE A 110 15.92 7.26 13.71
N LYS A 111 15.64 8.56 13.81
CA LYS A 111 16.45 9.61 13.19
C LYS A 111 16.94 10.58 14.27
N ALA A 112 18.26 10.69 14.42
CA ALA A 112 18.92 11.74 15.20
C ALA A 112 19.58 12.76 14.25
N ASP A 113 19.29 14.03 14.46
CA ASP A 113 19.68 15.14 13.58
C ASP A 113 19.99 16.38 14.44
N LYS A 114 20.81 17.33 13.96
CA LYS A 114 21.18 18.58 14.67
C LYS A 114 21.78 18.34 16.07
N SER A 115 22.85 17.55 16.14
CA SER A 115 23.57 17.25 17.39
C SER A 115 22.67 16.66 18.47
N SER A 116 21.73 15.81 18.06
CA SER A 116 20.80 15.14 18.96
C SER A 116 21.43 13.90 19.57
N TRP A 117 21.10 13.63 20.82
CA TRP A 117 21.54 12.45 21.52
C TRP A 117 20.32 11.59 21.89
N ILE A 118 20.25 10.37 21.35
CA ILE A 118 19.16 9.41 21.57
C ILE A 118 19.73 8.19 22.29
N GLU A 119 19.14 7.81 23.42
CA GLU A 119 19.54 6.62 24.18
C GLU A 119 18.38 5.70 24.50
N ASN A 120 18.69 4.41 24.69
CA ASN A 120 17.81 3.43 25.32
C ASN A 120 16.46 3.24 24.61
N VAL A 121 16.47 3.22 23.28
CA VAL A 121 15.25 3.03 22.48
C VAL A 121 14.99 1.54 22.27
N THR A 122 13.75 1.10 22.51
CA THR A 122 13.29 -0.24 22.12
C THR A 122 12.31 -0.15 20.95
N GLN A 123 12.62 -0.87 19.88
CA GLN A 123 11.80 -1.02 18.70
C GLN A 123 11.30 -2.46 18.60
N GLU A 124 10.01 -2.67 18.89
CA GLU A 124 9.37 -3.98 18.79
C GLU A 124 8.33 -3.98 17.65
N ILE A 125 8.46 -4.94 16.74
CA ILE A 125 7.48 -5.20 15.69
C ILE A 125 6.80 -6.54 16.01
N ILE A 126 5.47 -6.53 16.00
CA ILE A 126 4.62 -7.70 16.21
C ILE A 126 3.85 -7.95 14.91
N GLY A 127 4.13 -9.05 14.22
CA GLY A 127 3.45 -9.44 12.98
C GLY A 127 4.40 -9.84 11.85
N GLY A 128 4.00 -10.84 11.06
CA GLY A 128 4.79 -11.46 9.99
C GLY A 128 4.83 -10.68 8.68
N GLY A 129 5.35 -9.45 8.71
CA GLY A 129 5.56 -8.62 7.52
C GLY A 129 7.03 -8.24 7.29
N THR A 130 7.31 -7.70 6.11
CA THR A 130 8.61 -7.19 5.62
C THR A 130 9.01 -5.86 6.27
N ALA A 131 8.84 -5.74 7.59
CA ALA A 131 9.07 -4.49 8.30
C ALA A 131 10.58 -4.27 8.54
N ASN A 132 11.10 -3.13 8.06
CA ASN A 132 12.51 -2.76 8.16
C ASN A 132 12.74 -1.80 9.34
N GLN A 133 13.71 -2.09 10.20
CA GLN A 133 14.10 -1.18 11.29
C GLN A 133 15.38 -0.44 10.89
N VAL A 134 15.34 0.90 10.94
CA VAL A 134 16.44 1.75 10.44
C VAL A 134 16.86 2.74 11.52
N ILE A 135 18.16 2.88 11.73
CA ILE A 135 18.76 3.90 12.61
C ILE A 135 19.61 4.82 11.75
N GLU A 136 19.34 6.12 11.83
CA GLU A 136 20.08 7.15 11.10
C GLU A 136 20.50 8.25 12.08
N ALA A 137 21.80 8.54 12.11
CA ALA A 137 22.38 9.64 12.89
C ALA A 137 23.18 10.54 11.95
N SER A 138 22.85 11.84 11.98
CA SER A 138 23.45 12.88 11.14
C SER A 138 23.82 14.10 11.99
N ASP A 139 24.70 14.97 11.49
CA ASP A 139 25.08 16.24 12.14
C ASP A 139 25.56 16.09 13.59
N ASP A 140 26.64 15.32 13.81
CA ASP A 140 27.24 15.07 15.13
C ASP A 140 26.27 14.46 16.16
N SER A 141 25.22 13.79 15.67
CA SER A 141 24.23 13.13 16.53
C SER A 141 24.71 11.75 16.99
N VAL A 142 24.27 11.36 18.18
CA VAL A 142 24.60 10.08 18.80
C VAL A 142 23.33 9.28 19.01
N VAL A 143 23.34 8.01 18.58
CA VAL A 143 22.30 7.04 18.90
C VAL A 143 22.96 5.86 19.58
N THR A 144 22.60 5.59 20.84
CA THR A 144 23.20 4.51 21.63
C THR A 144 22.14 3.70 22.40
N GLY A 145 22.44 2.44 22.72
CA GLY A 145 21.53 1.58 23.48
C GLY A 145 20.21 1.23 22.77
N VAL A 146 20.21 1.08 21.45
CA VAL A 146 19.00 0.69 20.70
C VAL A 146 18.81 -0.83 20.73
N ARG A 147 17.61 -1.28 21.12
CA ARG A 147 17.17 -2.67 21.07
C ARG A 147 16.11 -2.85 19.99
N GLN A 148 16.40 -3.66 19.00
CA GLN A 148 15.51 -4.00 17.89
C GLN A 148 15.07 -5.46 18.01
N SER A 149 13.75 -5.71 17.98
CA SER A 149 13.18 -7.06 18.03
C SER A 149 12.00 -7.21 17.08
N VAL A 150 12.04 -8.28 16.28
CA VAL A 150 10.94 -8.69 15.42
C VAL A 150 10.37 -10.00 15.98
N LYS A 151 9.14 -9.95 16.46
CA LYS A 151 8.41 -11.15 16.92
C LYS A 151 7.51 -11.62 15.78
N ARG A 152 7.85 -12.80 15.25
CA ARG A 152 7.02 -13.54 14.28
C ARG A 152 5.88 -14.27 14.98
#